data_AF-A0A951YAX1-F1
#
_entry.id   AF-A0A951YAX1-F1
#
_cell.length_a   1.000
_cell.length_b   1.000
_cell.length_c   1.000
_cell.angle_alpha   90.00
_cell.angle_beta   90.00
_cell.angle_gamma   90.00
#
_symmetry.space_group_name_H-M   'P 1'
#
loop_
_entity.id
_entity.type
_entity.pdbx_description
1 polymer ?
#
loop_
_entity_poly.entity_id
_entity_poly.type
_entity_poly.pdbx_seq_one_letter_code
_entity_poly.pdbx_strand_id
1 'polypeptide(L)'
;MKLLYPFILFIACQQATVSAYAQAESEKELVYKIVDILRAGDDSSYAALFPTFKMMSEMAATYQPRDSFQIERINRIRVNMRHLQQFDPEYNPRIIDRMNFVRKKAADSGVHWGDILIAKYELDKQRLPYELIGFELIAPIRMQGFIYIRDMLTRRRYGIAVRDIYMMDGKWYGGTVLNILEASNETEYEEALAIEEKELKRLMIYKQQGLLDSVLTARDSISKSKLYAGAELDEEGEEATTAPLYKDIADRKLYTGYFDKQVEVELYVRFIKGTCPEAICSFEAMYKFGDLDEYIILEVERKPDGTFVMTEEELGVMELKLQGDTFTGTWTSVRDKTEYEAYLKEKDEIRDRKLYQLDKKYEEAVWR
;
A
#
# COMPACT_ATOMS: atom_id res chain seq x y z
N MET A 1 4.24 71.35 -40.34
CA MET A 1 3.77 71.01 -38.97
C MET A 1 4.01 69.51 -38.80
N LYS A 2 4.91 69.05 -37.92
CA LYS A 2 4.68 68.79 -36.47
C LYS A 2 3.40 67.95 -36.28
N LEU A 3 3.33 66.74 -35.69
CA LEU A 3 4.15 66.03 -34.71
C LEU A 3 3.63 64.56 -34.56
N LEU A 4 4.53 63.64 -34.18
CA LEU A 4 4.38 62.54 -33.17
C LEU A 4 3.57 61.24 -33.44
N TYR A 5 4.32 60.13 -33.53
CA TYR A 5 4.06 58.80 -32.92
C TYR A 5 4.04 58.90 -31.36
N PRO A 6 3.57 57.93 -30.52
CA PRO A 6 3.67 56.46 -30.72
C PRO A 6 2.56 55.53 -30.12
N PHE A 7 2.68 54.23 -30.43
CA PHE A 7 2.38 53.01 -29.63
C PHE A 7 1.28 53.02 -28.56
N ILE A 8 0.28 52.12 -28.69
CA ILE A 8 -0.15 51.21 -27.61
C ILE A 8 -0.51 49.83 -28.19
N LEU A 9 0.12 48.82 -27.60
CA LEU A 9 -0.16 47.38 -27.64
C LEU A 9 -1.64 47.00 -27.88
N PHE A 10 -1.89 46.14 -28.87
CA PHE A 10 -2.97 45.14 -28.79
C PHE A 10 -2.34 43.81 -28.35
N ILE A 11 -2.17 43.66 -27.04
CA ILE A 11 -2.01 42.36 -26.38
C ILE A 11 -3.39 41.99 -25.79
N ALA A 12 -3.71 40.71 -25.86
CA ALA A 12 -4.80 40.01 -25.17
C ALA A 12 -6.20 40.09 -25.80
N CYS A 13 -6.48 39.14 -26.70
CA CYS A 13 -7.65 38.26 -26.56
C CYS A 13 -7.48 36.99 -27.40
N GLN A 14 -6.42 36.24 -27.14
CA GLN A 14 -6.49 34.78 -27.25
C GLN A 14 -6.70 34.28 -25.83
N GLN A 15 -7.95 34.32 -25.38
CA GLN A 15 -8.36 33.43 -24.31
C GLN A 15 -8.16 32.02 -24.86
N ALA A 16 -7.09 31.41 -24.39
CA ALA A 16 -6.84 30.00 -24.55
C ALA A 16 -8.03 29.27 -23.90
N THR A 17 -9.00 28.86 -24.71
CA THR A 17 -9.93 27.80 -24.33
C THR A 17 -9.16 26.48 -24.38
N VAL A 18 -8.26 26.30 -23.42
CA VAL A 18 -7.68 24.98 -23.11
C VAL A 18 -8.66 24.31 -22.17
N SER A 19 -9.63 23.59 -22.73
CA SER A 19 -10.21 22.41 -22.09
C SER A 19 -11.12 21.70 -23.09
N ALA A 20 -10.52 21.21 -24.18
CA ALA A 20 -11.13 20.09 -24.88
C ALA A 20 -10.86 18.87 -23.99
N TYR A 21 -11.77 18.59 -23.07
CA TYR A 21 -11.75 17.38 -22.26
C TYR A 21 -11.71 16.19 -23.22
N ALA A 22 -10.59 15.47 -23.27
CA ALA A 22 -10.47 14.26 -24.09
C ALA A 22 -11.21 13.11 -23.39
N GLN A 23 -12.54 13.20 -23.39
CA GLN A 23 -13.45 12.20 -22.85
C GLN A 23 -13.50 11.02 -23.83
N ALA A 24 -13.53 9.79 -23.32
CA ALA A 24 -13.67 8.61 -24.16
C ALA A 24 -15.14 8.20 -24.29
N GLU A 25 -15.58 7.86 -25.51
CA GLU A 25 -16.94 7.42 -25.78
C GLU A 25 -17.15 5.94 -25.40
N SER A 26 -16.07 5.18 -25.26
CA SER A 26 -16.11 3.78 -24.83
C SER A 26 -14.97 3.42 -23.88
N GLU A 27 -15.19 2.37 -23.09
CA GLU A 27 -14.19 1.74 -22.22
C GLU A 27 -12.91 1.38 -22.99
N LYS A 28 -13.08 0.76 -24.17
CA LYS A 28 -11.98 0.39 -25.05
C LYS A 28 -11.19 1.62 -25.50
N GLU A 29 -11.88 2.69 -25.90
CA GLU A 29 -11.20 3.91 -26.33
C GLU A 29 -10.39 4.54 -25.18
N LEU A 30 -10.92 4.54 -23.95
CA LEU A 30 -10.18 5.01 -22.78
C LEU A 30 -8.90 4.19 -22.56
N VAL A 31 -9.00 2.87 -22.58
CA VAL A 31 -7.85 1.96 -22.43
C VAL A 31 -6.77 2.25 -23.47
N TYR A 32 -7.16 2.48 -24.72
CA TYR A 32 -6.22 2.81 -25.80
C TYR A 32 -5.57 4.18 -25.58
N LYS A 33 -6.35 5.20 -25.19
CA LYS A 33 -5.83 6.53 -24.84
C LYS A 33 -4.81 6.47 -23.70
N ILE A 34 -5.07 5.69 -22.64
CA ILE A 34 -4.12 5.51 -21.53
C ILE A 34 -2.77 5.00 -22.06
N VAL A 35 -2.77 3.98 -22.92
CA VAL A 35 -1.54 3.38 -23.46
C VAL A 35 -0.82 4.35 -24.41
N ASP A 36 -1.56 5.07 -25.27
CA ASP A 36 -0.98 6.06 -26.18
C ASP A 36 -0.37 7.24 -25.41
N ILE A 37 -0.98 7.65 -24.31
CA ILE A 37 -0.44 8.70 -23.43
C ILE A 37 0.77 8.20 -22.65
N LEU A 38 0.79 6.95 -22.18
CA LEU A 38 1.99 6.35 -21.58
C LEU A 38 3.16 6.31 -22.57
N ARG A 39 2.87 6.00 -23.84
CA ARG A 39 3.85 6.03 -24.94
C ARG A 39 4.37 7.46 -25.18
N ALA A 40 3.48 8.43 -25.31
CA ALA A 40 3.84 9.82 -25.59
C ALA A 40 4.54 10.51 -24.41
N GLY A 41 4.11 10.18 -23.19
CA GLY A 41 4.63 10.79 -21.98
C GLY A 41 4.13 12.18 -21.67
N ASP A 42 2.89 12.47 -22.06
CA ASP A 42 2.28 13.78 -21.89
C ASP A 42 1.39 13.84 -20.65
N ASP A 43 1.92 14.49 -19.61
CA ASP A 43 1.22 14.72 -18.34
C ASP A 43 -0.09 15.50 -18.52
N SER A 44 -0.14 16.44 -19.46
CA SER A 44 -1.33 17.26 -19.71
C SER A 44 -2.44 16.44 -20.35
N SER A 45 -2.09 15.62 -21.35
CA SER A 45 -3.03 14.68 -21.96
C SER A 45 -3.50 13.62 -20.97
N TYR A 46 -2.63 13.15 -20.08
CA TYR A 46 -3.02 12.21 -19.03
C TYR A 46 -3.98 12.85 -18.03
N ALA A 47 -3.69 14.07 -17.56
CA ALA A 47 -4.58 14.81 -16.66
C ALA A 47 -5.99 14.99 -17.26
N ALA A 48 -6.07 15.22 -18.58
CA ALA A 48 -7.33 15.41 -19.29
C ALA A 48 -8.23 14.16 -19.36
N LEU A 49 -7.70 12.96 -19.05
CA LEU A 49 -8.52 11.76 -18.91
C LEU A 49 -9.38 11.77 -17.65
N PHE A 50 -8.98 12.55 -16.64
CA PHE A 50 -9.62 12.59 -15.34
C PHE A 50 -10.70 13.68 -15.27
N PRO A 51 -11.75 13.46 -14.47
CA PRO A 51 -12.79 14.42 -14.25
C PRO A 51 -12.30 15.48 -13.27
N THR A 52 -12.76 16.71 -13.46
CA THR A 52 -12.44 17.77 -12.52
C THR A 52 -13.29 17.64 -11.26
N PHE A 53 -12.74 18.08 -10.13
CA PHE A 53 -13.44 18.19 -8.87
C PHE A 53 -14.72 19.00 -9.00
N LYS A 54 -14.67 20.09 -9.78
CA LYS A 54 -15.84 20.92 -10.09
C LYS A 54 -16.94 20.11 -10.77
N MET A 55 -16.63 19.35 -11.83
CA MET A 55 -17.59 18.52 -12.55
C MET A 55 -18.25 17.50 -11.62
N MET A 56 -17.45 16.75 -10.85
CA MET A 56 -17.99 15.74 -9.94
C MET A 56 -18.84 16.35 -8.82
N SER A 57 -18.44 17.52 -8.31
CA SER A 57 -19.19 18.24 -7.27
C SER A 57 -20.52 18.76 -7.78
N GLU A 58 -20.56 19.29 -9.00
CA GLU A 58 -21.79 19.73 -9.67
C GLU A 58 -22.74 18.55 -9.94
N MET A 59 -22.20 17.41 -10.39
CA MET A 59 -22.99 16.17 -10.55
C MET A 59 -23.58 15.70 -9.21
N ALA A 60 -22.77 15.68 -8.14
CA ALA A 60 -23.25 15.30 -6.82
C ALA A 60 -24.32 16.27 -6.28
N ALA A 61 -24.14 17.57 -6.48
CA ALA A 61 -25.08 18.60 -6.04
C ALA A 61 -26.42 18.55 -6.78
N THR A 62 -26.40 18.28 -8.09
CA THR A 62 -27.59 18.29 -8.95
C THR A 62 -28.30 16.94 -9.03
N TYR A 63 -27.67 15.85 -8.61
CA TYR A 63 -28.29 14.51 -8.62
C TYR A 63 -29.65 14.50 -7.90
N GLN A 64 -30.67 14.00 -8.58
CA GLN A 64 -32.03 13.88 -8.01
C GLN A 64 -32.27 12.45 -7.53
N PRO A 65 -32.23 12.19 -6.21
CA PRO A 65 -32.46 10.86 -5.66
C PRO A 65 -33.92 10.43 -5.82
N ARG A 66 -34.15 9.15 -6.09
CA ARG A 66 -35.49 8.59 -6.33
C ARG A 66 -36.19 8.09 -5.06
N ASP A 67 -35.42 7.77 -4.03
CA ASP A 67 -35.88 7.17 -2.79
C ASP A 67 -35.07 7.68 -1.58
N SER A 68 -35.55 7.36 -0.37
CA SER A 68 -34.90 7.76 0.89
C SER A 68 -33.47 7.20 1.04
N PHE A 69 -33.21 6.02 0.48
CA PHE A 69 -31.89 5.38 0.53
C PHE A 69 -30.86 6.13 -0.31
N GLN A 70 -31.22 6.55 -1.52
CA GLN A 70 -30.38 7.39 -2.38
C GLN A 70 -30.18 8.77 -1.78
N ILE A 71 -31.19 9.34 -1.11
CA ILE A 71 -31.05 10.62 -0.38
C ILE A 71 -29.94 10.50 0.67
N GLU A 72 -29.96 9.46 1.51
CA GLU A 72 -28.95 9.28 2.54
C GLU A 72 -27.55 9.13 1.93
N ARG A 73 -27.43 8.30 0.88
CA ARG A 73 -26.15 8.02 0.23
C ARG A 73 -25.57 9.24 -0.48
N ILE A 74 -26.34 9.96 -1.30
CA ILE A 74 -25.84 11.17 -1.97
C ILE A 74 -25.48 12.26 -0.97
N ASN A 75 -26.20 12.34 0.17
CA ASN A 75 -25.89 13.30 1.21
C ASN A 75 -24.54 13.03 1.89
N ARG A 76 -24.08 11.77 1.99
CA ARG A 76 -22.72 11.46 2.49
C ARG A 76 -21.64 12.12 1.62
N ILE A 77 -21.81 12.07 0.30
CA ILE A 77 -20.91 12.76 -0.64
C ILE A 77 -21.07 14.29 -0.55
N ARG A 78 -22.30 14.81 -0.46
CA ARG A 78 -22.56 16.26 -0.38
C ARG A 78 -22.01 16.90 0.89
N VAL A 79 -22.09 16.21 2.02
CA VAL A 79 -21.55 16.70 3.31
C VAL A 79 -20.03 16.74 3.29
N ASN A 80 -19.38 15.83 2.55
CA ASN A 80 -17.93 15.81 2.44
C ASN A 80 -17.44 15.67 0.99
N MET A 81 -17.70 16.71 0.20
CA MET A 81 -17.29 16.74 -1.21
C MET A 81 -15.78 16.65 -1.40
N ARG A 82 -14.97 16.97 -0.37
CA ARG A 82 -13.50 16.91 -0.44
C ARG A 82 -12.99 15.52 -0.84
N HIS A 83 -13.70 14.45 -0.52
CA HIS A 83 -13.32 13.11 -0.98
C HIS A 83 -13.26 12.98 -2.51
N LEU A 84 -13.99 13.81 -3.27
CA LEU A 84 -13.96 13.81 -4.73
C LEU A 84 -12.66 14.40 -5.30
N GLN A 85 -11.92 15.19 -4.50
CA GLN A 85 -10.63 15.76 -4.91
C GLN A 85 -9.59 14.67 -5.22
N GLN A 86 -9.75 13.46 -4.66
CA GLN A 86 -8.82 12.37 -4.90
C GLN A 86 -8.78 11.90 -6.37
N PHE A 87 -9.81 12.21 -7.17
CA PHE A 87 -9.89 11.80 -8.57
C PHE A 87 -9.43 12.89 -9.56
N ASP A 88 -9.17 14.10 -9.08
CA ASP A 88 -8.75 15.23 -9.89
C ASP A 88 -7.22 15.41 -9.77
N PRO A 89 -6.45 15.29 -10.86
CA PRO A 89 -4.99 15.52 -10.87
C PRO A 89 -4.57 16.91 -10.36
N GLU A 90 -5.43 17.93 -10.47
CA GLU A 90 -5.15 19.27 -9.93
C GLU A 90 -5.03 19.26 -8.41
N TYR A 91 -5.86 18.45 -7.74
CA TYR A 91 -5.87 18.31 -6.28
C TYR A 91 -5.08 17.09 -5.77
N ASN A 92 -4.91 16.08 -6.61
CA ASN A 92 -4.17 14.86 -6.32
C ASN A 92 -3.04 14.63 -7.35
N PRO A 93 -1.90 15.33 -7.20
CA PRO A 93 -0.77 15.21 -8.12
C PRO A 93 -0.18 13.80 -8.18
N ARG A 94 -0.47 12.95 -7.18
CA ARG A 94 -0.05 11.54 -7.17
C ARG A 94 -0.55 10.75 -8.39
N ILE A 95 -1.62 11.20 -9.05
CA ILE A 95 -2.11 10.58 -10.28
C ILE A 95 -1.04 10.70 -11.38
N ILE A 96 -0.47 11.90 -11.56
CA ILE A 96 0.60 12.17 -12.53
C ILE A 96 1.91 11.50 -12.07
N ASP A 97 2.24 11.61 -10.78
CA ASP A 97 3.47 10.99 -10.25
C ASP A 97 3.49 9.47 -10.52
N ARG A 98 2.34 8.80 -10.41
CA ARG A 98 2.22 7.37 -10.69
C ARG A 98 2.40 7.03 -12.17
N MET A 99 1.86 7.86 -13.08
CA MET A 99 2.13 7.72 -14.51
C MET A 99 3.63 7.81 -14.79
N ASN A 100 4.27 8.84 -14.27
CA ASN A 100 5.70 9.05 -14.46
C ASN A 100 6.55 7.94 -13.83
N PHE A 101 6.14 7.45 -12.66
CA PHE A 101 6.73 6.27 -12.03
C PHE A 101 6.60 5.02 -12.92
N VAL A 102 5.41 4.73 -13.45
CA VAL A 102 5.18 3.58 -14.34
C VAL A 102 6.01 3.68 -15.60
N ARG A 103 6.08 4.87 -16.22
CA ARG A 103 6.89 5.10 -17.41
C ARG A 103 8.37 4.87 -17.17
N LYS A 104 8.89 5.43 -16.07
CA LYS A 104 10.28 5.23 -15.68
C LYS A 104 10.56 3.74 -15.43
N LYS A 105 9.74 3.09 -14.60
CA LYS A 105 9.89 1.67 -14.29
C LYS A 105 9.83 0.78 -15.54
N ALA A 106 8.95 1.08 -16.48
CA ALA A 106 8.87 0.36 -17.74
C ALA A 106 10.16 0.48 -18.55
N ALA A 107 10.70 1.70 -18.69
CA ALA A 107 11.97 1.94 -19.37
C ALA A 107 13.11 1.17 -18.68
N ASP A 108 13.16 1.21 -17.35
CA ASP A 108 14.15 0.45 -16.56
C ASP A 108 13.99 -1.08 -16.71
N SER A 109 12.76 -1.54 -16.97
CA SER A 109 12.43 -2.95 -17.25
C SER A 109 12.62 -3.36 -18.71
N GLY A 110 13.19 -2.47 -19.53
CA GLY A 110 13.47 -2.71 -20.96
C GLY A 110 12.24 -2.64 -21.87
N VAL A 111 11.17 -1.94 -21.46
CA VAL A 111 9.99 -1.71 -22.30
C VAL A 111 10.27 -0.62 -23.32
N HIS A 112 10.09 -0.94 -24.60
CA HIS A 112 10.25 0.01 -25.69
C HIS A 112 8.91 0.65 -26.04
N TRP A 113 8.57 1.76 -25.39
CA TRP A 113 7.28 2.47 -25.56
C TRP A 113 6.90 2.76 -27.03
N GLY A 114 7.88 3.01 -27.90
CA GLY A 114 7.67 3.24 -29.34
C GLY A 114 7.07 2.06 -30.09
N ASP A 115 7.29 0.82 -29.61
CA ASP A 115 7.00 -0.42 -30.32
C ASP A 115 6.13 -1.37 -29.49
N ILE A 116 5.09 -0.83 -28.83
CA ILE A 116 4.14 -1.63 -28.04
C ILE A 116 2.81 -1.84 -28.77
N LEU A 117 2.20 -3.01 -28.56
CA LEU A 117 0.82 -3.32 -28.97
C LEU A 117 -0.02 -3.73 -27.76
N ILE A 118 -1.27 -3.30 -27.71
CA ILE A 118 -2.23 -3.78 -26.71
C ILE A 118 -2.61 -5.22 -27.08
N ALA A 119 -2.35 -6.17 -26.18
CA ALA A 119 -2.69 -7.57 -26.37
C ALA A 119 -4.13 -7.85 -25.93
N LYS A 120 -4.47 -7.45 -24.71
CA LYS A 120 -5.81 -7.55 -24.10
C LYS A 120 -5.89 -6.62 -22.90
N TYR A 121 -7.09 -6.44 -22.36
CA TYR A 121 -7.30 -5.83 -21.05
C TYR A 121 -8.35 -6.64 -20.29
N GLU A 122 -8.22 -6.68 -18.97
CA GLU A 122 -9.09 -7.41 -18.05
C GLU A 122 -9.49 -6.43 -16.95
N LEU A 123 -10.77 -6.06 -16.91
CA LEU A 123 -11.30 -5.05 -15.99
C LEU A 123 -12.47 -5.64 -15.20
N ASP A 124 -12.39 -5.48 -13.89
CA ASP A 124 -13.39 -5.91 -12.93
C ASP A 124 -14.02 -4.75 -12.19
N LYS A 125 -15.26 -4.97 -11.72
CA LYS A 125 -15.99 -3.97 -10.96
C LYS A 125 -15.27 -3.67 -9.65
N GLN A 126 -14.88 -2.41 -9.49
CA GLN A 126 -14.19 -1.94 -8.29
C GLN A 126 -15.20 -1.66 -7.18
N ARG A 127 -14.93 -2.19 -5.97
CA ARG A 127 -15.72 -1.87 -4.77
C ARG A 127 -15.37 -0.46 -4.27
N LEU A 128 -16.37 0.23 -3.71
CA LEU A 128 -16.17 1.54 -3.11
C LEU A 128 -15.69 1.38 -1.67
N PRO A 129 -14.66 2.14 -1.23
CA PRO A 129 -14.37 2.29 0.18
C PRO A 129 -15.52 3.03 0.89
N TYR A 130 -15.60 2.88 2.21
CA TYR A 130 -16.69 3.43 3.02
C TYR A 130 -16.87 4.95 2.84
N GLU A 131 -15.78 5.69 2.69
CA GLU A 131 -15.77 7.15 2.51
C GLU A 131 -16.41 7.61 1.19
N LEU A 132 -16.50 6.71 0.20
CA LEU A 132 -17.06 6.99 -1.12
C LEU A 132 -18.47 6.41 -1.30
N ILE A 133 -19.12 5.97 -0.21
CA ILE A 133 -20.52 5.55 -0.28
C ILE A 133 -21.38 6.74 -0.77
N GLY A 134 -22.13 6.52 -1.85
CA GLY A 134 -22.91 7.55 -2.55
C GLY A 134 -22.28 7.99 -3.86
N PHE A 135 -20.99 7.74 -4.07
CA PHE A 135 -20.31 8.04 -5.34
C PHE A 135 -20.87 7.20 -6.49
N GLU A 136 -21.34 5.97 -6.22
CA GLU A 136 -21.98 5.12 -7.23
C GLU A 136 -23.24 5.73 -7.87
N LEU A 137 -23.84 6.75 -7.24
CA LEU A 137 -25.01 7.43 -7.80
C LEU A 137 -24.63 8.37 -8.95
N ILE A 138 -23.42 8.93 -8.94
CA ILE A 138 -22.90 9.79 -10.01
C ILE A 138 -21.96 9.05 -10.96
N ALA A 139 -21.27 8.00 -10.48
CA ALA A 139 -20.40 7.12 -11.24
C ALA A 139 -20.82 5.64 -11.04
N PRO A 140 -21.89 5.18 -11.70
CA PRO A 140 -22.49 3.87 -11.46
C PRO A 140 -21.60 2.69 -11.87
N ILE A 141 -20.69 2.92 -12.82
CA ILE A 141 -19.71 1.94 -13.26
C ILE A 141 -18.34 2.45 -12.85
N ARG A 142 -17.64 1.63 -12.06
CA ARG A 142 -16.25 1.83 -11.67
C ARG A 142 -15.51 0.51 -11.81
N MET A 143 -14.35 0.57 -12.45
CA MET A 143 -13.56 -0.58 -12.84
C MET A 143 -12.10 -0.43 -12.42
N GLN A 144 -11.46 -1.57 -12.16
CA GLN A 144 -10.03 -1.71 -11.94
C GLN A 144 -9.56 -3.01 -12.60
N GLY A 145 -8.26 -3.16 -12.83
CA GLY A 145 -7.72 -4.40 -13.37
C GLY A 145 -6.42 -4.14 -14.11
N PHE A 146 -6.25 -4.79 -15.25
CA PHE A 146 -4.96 -4.87 -15.94
C PHE A 146 -5.09 -4.58 -17.43
N ILE A 147 -4.14 -3.81 -17.97
CA ILE A 147 -3.94 -3.64 -19.41
C ILE A 147 -2.67 -4.41 -19.78
N TYR A 148 -2.77 -5.37 -20.69
CA TYR A 148 -1.63 -6.15 -21.15
C TYR A 148 -1.11 -5.61 -22.46
N ILE A 149 0.17 -5.24 -22.47
CA ILE A 149 0.90 -4.79 -23.65
C ILE A 149 1.97 -5.81 -24.04
N ARG A 150 2.26 -5.88 -25.34
CA ARG A 150 3.36 -6.65 -25.90
C ARG A 150 4.37 -5.68 -26.49
N ASP A 151 5.60 -5.78 -26.03
CA ASP A 151 6.74 -5.11 -26.66
C ASP A 151 7.13 -5.92 -27.91
N MET A 152 7.12 -5.27 -29.08
CA MET A 152 7.39 -5.92 -30.36
C MET A 152 8.88 -6.17 -30.60
N LEU A 153 9.76 -5.42 -29.95
CA LEU A 153 11.21 -5.59 -30.05
C LEU A 153 11.69 -6.75 -29.18
N THR A 154 11.28 -6.77 -27.91
CA THR A 154 11.70 -7.82 -26.96
C THR A 154 10.80 -9.06 -27.00
N ARG A 155 9.62 -8.95 -27.63
CA ARG A 155 8.53 -9.95 -27.64
C ARG A 155 7.98 -10.28 -26.25
N ARG A 156 8.37 -9.55 -25.21
CA ARG A 156 7.90 -9.71 -23.83
C ARG A 156 6.52 -9.09 -23.67
N ARG A 157 5.80 -9.56 -22.65
CA ARG A 157 4.47 -9.06 -22.27
C ARG A 157 4.54 -8.42 -20.91
N TYR A 158 3.84 -7.30 -20.78
CA TYR A 158 3.79 -6.54 -19.55
C TYR A 158 2.33 -6.29 -19.18
N GLY A 159 1.99 -6.50 -17.92
CA GLY A 159 0.74 -6.08 -17.33
C GLY A 159 0.90 -4.70 -16.68
N ILE A 160 -0.03 -3.80 -16.94
CA ILE A 160 -0.15 -2.50 -16.29
C ILE A 160 -1.37 -2.54 -15.40
N ALA A 161 -1.19 -2.41 -14.09
CA ALA A 161 -2.33 -2.31 -13.17
C ALA A 161 -2.94 -0.91 -13.24
N VAL A 162 -4.26 -0.86 -13.38
CA VAL A 162 -5.05 0.36 -13.51
C VAL A 162 -6.23 0.32 -12.54
N ARG A 163 -6.55 1.45 -11.92
CA ARG A 163 -7.75 1.62 -11.10
C ARG A 163 -8.51 2.86 -11.48
N ASP A 164 -9.68 3.04 -10.88
CA ASP A 164 -10.46 4.26 -10.98
C ASP A 164 -10.75 4.58 -12.46
N ILE A 165 -11.17 3.57 -13.22
CA ILE A 165 -11.83 3.76 -14.50
C ILE A 165 -13.32 3.92 -14.20
N TYR A 166 -13.94 5.01 -14.61
CA TYR A 166 -15.35 5.25 -14.29
C TYR A 166 -16.13 5.78 -15.48
N MET A 167 -17.40 5.40 -15.49
CA MET A 167 -18.39 5.93 -16.43
C MET A 167 -19.26 6.96 -15.71
N MET A 168 -19.30 8.17 -16.25
CA MET A 168 -20.09 9.28 -15.76
C MET A 168 -20.79 9.95 -16.94
N ASP A 169 -22.12 10.08 -16.86
CA ASP A 169 -22.95 10.67 -17.93
C ASP A 169 -22.66 10.09 -19.34
N GLY A 170 -22.56 8.76 -19.42
CA GLY A 170 -22.30 8.04 -20.67
C GLY A 170 -20.88 8.18 -21.24
N LYS A 171 -19.96 8.83 -20.52
CA LYS A 171 -18.56 9.02 -20.92
C LYS A 171 -17.61 8.34 -19.95
N TRP A 172 -16.45 7.92 -20.47
CA TRP A 172 -15.42 7.22 -19.73
C TRP A 172 -14.26 8.13 -19.36
N TYR A 173 -13.81 7.98 -18.12
CA TYR A 173 -12.79 8.81 -17.50
C TYR A 173 -11.87 7.99 -16.58
N GLY A 174 -10.75 8.60 -16.23
CA GLY A 174 -9.80 8.11 -15.23
C GLY A 174 -8.81 7.10 -15.80
N GLY A 175 -8.57 6.05 -15.03
CA GLY A 175 -7.56 5.05 -15.35
C GLY A 175 -6.19 5.35 -14.73
N THR A 176 -6.17 5.56 -13.41
CA THR A 176 -4.95 5.72 -12.64
C THR A 176 -4.09 4.47 -12.76
N VAL A 177 -2.99 4.56 -13.49
CA VAL A 177 -1.96 3.52 -13.53
C VAL A 177 -1.24 3.42 -12.20
N LEU A 178 -0.86 2.21 -11.79
CA LEU A 178 -0.30 1.94 -10.48
C LEU A 178 1.12 1.41 -10.57
N ASN A 179 1.31 0.40 -11.42
CA ASN A 179 2.54 -0.32 -11.55
C ASN A 179 2.55 -1.07 -12.91
N ILE A 180 3.75 -1.46 -13.35
CA ILE A 180 3.96 -2.26 -14.56
C ILE A 180 4.94 -3.39 -14.23
N LEU A 181 4.59 -4.61 -14.65
CA LEU A 181 5.37 -5.82 -14.41
C LEU A 181 5.33 -6.72 -15.65
N GLU A 182 6.36 -7.53 -15.83
CA GLU A 182 6.38 -8.57 -16.85
C GLU A 182 5.36 -9.66 -16.49
N ALA A 183 4.26 -9.73 -17.24
CA ALA A 183 3.13 -10.62 -17.00
C ALA A 183 2.22 -10.71 -18.23
N SER A 184 1.60 -11.87 -18.43
CA SER A 184 0.64 -12.14 -19.52
C SER A 184 -0.81 -12.25 -19.08
N ASN A 185 -1.05 -12.41 -17.77
CA ASN A 185 -2.35 -12.58 -17.14
C ASN A 185 -2.31 -12.08 -15.68
N GLU A 186 -3.45 -12.10 -15.01
CA GLU A 186 -3.61 -11.57 -13.65
C GLU A 186 -2.77 -12.35 -12.64
N THR A 187 -2.80 -13.69 -12.69
CA THR A 187 -2.05 -14.55 -11.77
C THR A 187 -0.54 -14.29 -11.84
N GLU A 188 0.03 -14.22 -13.05
CA GLU A 188 1.45 -13.89 -13.25
C GLU A 188 1.78 -12.49 -12.70
N TYR A 189 0.85 -11.54 -12.85
CA TYR A 189 1.04 -10.19 -12.34
C TYR A 189 1.06 -10.17 -10.80
N GLU A 190 0.14 -10.87 -10.15
CA GLU A 190 0.07 -10.98 -8.69
C GLU A 190 1.30 -11.68 -8.11
N GLU A 191 1.78 -12.74 -8.75
CA GLU A 191 3.03 -13.41 -8.37
C GLU A 191 4.23 -12.47 -8.50
N ALA A 192 4.35 -11.77 -9.62
CA ALA A 192 5.41 -10.79 -9.84
C ALA A 192 5.36 -9.63 -8.82
N LEU A 193 4.14 -9.20 -8.45
CA LEU A 193 3.94 -8.17 -7.44
C LEU A 193 4.37 -8.66 -6.05
N ALA A 194 4.00 -9.89 -5.67
CA ALA A 194 4.41 -10.48 -4.41
C ALA A 194 5.93 -10.65 -4.30
N ILE A 195 6.61 -10.97 -5.42
CA ILE A 195 8.07 -11.01 -5.49
C ILE A 195 8.66 -9.60 -5.32
N GLU A 196 8.16 -8.61 -6.06
CA GLU A 196 8.63 -7.21 -5.94
C GLU A 196 8.44 -6.68 -4.51
N GLU A 197 7.31 -6.96 -3.87
CA GLU A 197 7.04 -6.55 -2.48
C GLU A 197 7.99 -7.23 -1.50
N LYS A 198 8.26 -8.53 -1.68
CA LYS A 198 9.21 -9.28 -0.84
C LYS A 198 10.62 -8.71 -0.98
N GLU A 199 11.05 -8.39 -2.20
CA GLU A 199 12.34 -7.77 -2.46
C GLU A 199 12.41 -6.35 -1.92
N LEU A 200 11.36 -5.54 -2.09
CA LEU A 200 11.29 -4.20 -1.54
C LEU A 200 11.39 -4.22 0.00
N LYS A 201 10.67 -5.14 0.65
CA LYS A 201 10.79 -5.36 2.10
C LYS A 201 12.22 -5.72 2.49
N ARG A 202 12.87 -6.62 1.76
CA ARG A 202 14.28 -6.97 1.97
C ARG A 202 15.20 -5.75 1.83
N LEU A 203 15.00 -4.92 0.82
CA LEU A 203 15.80 -3.71 0.59
C LEU A 203 15.57 -2.65 1.68
N MET A 204 14.34 -2.50 2.18
CA MET A 204 14.04 -1.62 3.30
C MET A 204 14.74 -2.06 4.58
N ILE A 205 14.80 -3.38 4.84
CA ILE A 205 15.54 -3.94 5.98
C ILE A 205 17.05 -3.62 5.83
N TYR A 206 17.64 -3.79 4.65
CA TYR A 206 19.05 -3.45 4.41
C TYR A 206 19.33 -1.95 4.59
N LYS A 207 18.40 -1.08 4.20
CA LYS A 207 18.51 0.36 4.47
C LYS A 207 18.48 0.66 5.97
N GLN A 208 17.55 0.04 6.72
CA GLN A 208 17.44 0.24 8.17
C GLN A 208 18.68 -0.27 8.92
N GLN A 209 19.33 -1.31 8.40
CA GLN A 209 20.58 -1.85 8.94
C GLN A 209 21.83 -1.01 8.58
N GLY A 210 21.67 0.10 7.84
CA GLY A 210 22.78 0.94 7.39
C GLY A 210 23.68 0.30 6.33
N LEU A 211 23.26 -0.83 5.74
CA LEU A 211 23.97 -1.53 4.67
C LEU A 211 23.70 -0.91 3.28
N LEU A 212 22.77 0.05 3.20
CA LEU A 212 22.31 0.66 1.96
C LEU A 212 22.00 2.15 2.18
N ASP A 213 22.75 3.03 1.53
CA ASP A 213 22.58 4.49 1.66
C ASP A 213 21.22 4.98 1.12
N SER A 214 20.62 4.28 0.15
CA SER A 214 19.28 4.63 -0.36
C SER A 214 18.51 3.43 -0.93
N VAL A 215 17.20 3.36 -0.65
CA VAL A 215 16.28 2.34 -1.25
C VAL A 215 16.01 2.64 -2.73
N LEU A 216 16.17 3.89 -3.17
CA LEU A 216 15.96 4.31 -4.56
C LEU A 216 17.00 3.69 -5.50
N THR A 217 18.26 3.58 -5.09
CA THR A 217 19.32 2.86 -5.83
C THR A 217 19.12 1.35 -5.86
N ALA A 218 18.43 0.78 -4.86
CA ALA A 218 18.17 -0.65 -4.81
C ALA A 218 16.93 -1.07 -5.63
N ARG A 219 15.93 -0.20 -5.74
CA ARG A 219 14.77 -0.43 -6.63
C ARG A 219 15.19 -0.47 -8.11
N ASP A 220 16.18 0.36 -8.49
CA ASP A 220 16.83 0.31 -9.80
C ASP A 220 17.70 -0.96 -9.98
N SER A 221 18.19 -1.58 -8.90
CA SER A 221 19.05 -2.78 -8.97
C SER A 221 18.28 -4.09 -9.16
N ILE A 222 17.01 -4.15 -8.78
CA ILE A 222 16.11 -5.29 -9.07
C ILE A 222 15.89 -5.44 -10.58
N SER A 223 15.88 -4.34 -11.33
CA SER A 223 15.83 -4.38 -12.80
C SER A 223 17.11 -4.94 -13.43
N LYS A 224 18.27 -4.71 -12.78
CA LYS A 224 19.58 -5.19 -13.25
C LYS A 224 19.88 -6.64 -12.88
N SER A 225 19.27 -7.21 -11.84
CA SER A 225 19.52 -8.61 -11.47
C SER A 225 19.05 -9.60 -12.56
N LYS A 226 17.96 -9.28 -13.28
CA LYS A 226 17.52 -10.05 -14.46
C LYS A 226 18.41 -9.87 -15.70
N LEU A 227 19.25 -8.82 -15.76
CA LEU A 227 20.18 -8.57 -16.88
C LEU A 227 21.51 -9.33 -16.76
N TYR A 228 21.82 -9.91 -15.59
CA TYR A 228 23.02 -10.72 -15.37
C TYR A 228 22.75 -12.23 -15.28
N ALA A 229 21.51 -12.68 -15.42
CA ALA A 229 21.15 -14.11 -15.47
C ALA A 229 21.55 -14.83 -16.79
N GLY A 230 22.50 -14.26 -17.53
CA GLY A 230 23.03 -14.80 -18.79
C GLY A 230 24.54 -15.02 -18.80
N ALA A 231 25.22 -14.90 -17.65
CA ALA A 231 26.61 -15.32 -17.51
C ALA A 231 26.64 -16.67 -16.80
N GLU A 232 26.86 -17.73 -17.58
CA GLU A 232 27.30 -19.03 -17.09
C GLU A 232 28.49 -18.85 -16.14
N LEU A 233 28.38 -19.38 -14.94
CA LEU A 233 29.50 -19.90 -14.18
C LEU A 233 29.06 -21.25 -13.60
N ASP A 234 29.40 -22.29 -14.35
CA ASP A 234 29.90 -23.52 -13.74
C ASP A 234 31.04 -23.13 -12.79
N GLU A 235 30.94 -23.45 -11.51
CA GLU A 235 32.01 -24.12 -10.76
C GLU A 235 31.49 -24.56 -9.38
N GLU A 236 31.79 -25.81 -9.09
CA GLU A 236 31.51 -26.53 -7.84
C GLU A 236 32.18 -25.85 -6.64
N GLY A 237 31.49 -25.83 -5.49
CA GLY A 237 32.14 -25.69 -4.19
C GLY A 237 31.54 -24.66 -3.25
N GLU A 238 31.18 -25.15 -2.05
CA GLU A 238 30.90 -24.44 -0.79
C GLU A 238 29.44 -24.05 -0.49
N GLU A 239 28.86 -24.85 0.41
CA GLU A 239 27.75 -24.50 1.27
C GLU A 239 28.03 -23.18 2.00
N ALA A 240 27.20 -22.17 1.77
CA ALA A 240 26.93 -21.12 2.76
C ALA A 240 25.47 -20.68 2.65
N THR A 241 24.64 -21.37 3.43
CA THR A 241 23.40 -20.88 4.01
C THR A 241 23.41 -19.37 4.28
N THR A 242 22.51 -18.59 3.69
CA THR A 242 21.90 -17.44 4.40
C THR A 242 20.41 -17.37 4.07
N ALA A 243 19.68 -18.06 4.94
CA ALA A 243 18.25 -17.97 5.18
C ALA A 243 17.76 -16.51 5.28
N PRO A 244 16.45 -16.25 5.09
CA PRO A 244 15.85 -14.94 5.30
C PRO A 244 16.25 -14.36 6.66
N LEU A 245 16.82 -13.15 6.68
CA LEU A 245 16.87 -12.32 7.89
C LEU A 245 15.43 -11.90 8.21
N TYR A 246 14.69 -12.81 8.85
CA TYR A 246 13.87 -12.45 9.99
C TYR A 246 14.75 -11.56 10.89
N LYS A 247 14.17 -10.60 11.63
CA LYS A 247 14.81 -10.19 12.90
C LYS A 247 15.28 -11.50 13.54
N ASP A 248 16.57 -11.64 13.88
CA ASP A 248 17.06 -12.93 14.35
C ASP A 248 16.33 -13.25 15.65
N ILE A 249 15.22 -13.98 15.56
CA ILE A 249 14.39 -14.29 16.69
C ILE A 249 15.15 -15.38 17.43
N ALA A 250 15.82 -14.97 18.51
CA ALA A 250 16.55 -15.86 19.41
C ALA A 250 15.63 -16.94 19.94
N ASP A 251 14.39 -16.54 20.27
CA ASP A 251 13.41 -17.42 20.87
C ASP A 251 11.98 -16.90 20.67
N ARG A 252 11.01 -17.81 20.68
CA ARG A 252 9.57 -17.54 20.60
C ARG A 252 8.89 -18.21 21.77
N LYS A 253 8.31 -17.41 22.66
CA LYS A 253 7.62 -17.96 23.83
C LYS A 253 6.17 -17.53 23.85
N LEU A 254 5.33 -18.48 24.23
CA LEU A 254 3.92 -18.25 24.46
C LEU A 254 3.65 -18.53 25.93
N TYR A 255 3.07 -17.55 26.60
CA TYR A 255 2.67 -17.64 27.98
C TYR A 255 1.14 -17.64 28.04
N THR A 256 0.60 -18.51 28.89
CA THR A 256 -0.84 -18.60 29.13
C THR A 256 -1.11 -18.55 30.61
N GLY A 257 -2.16 -17.85 31.02
CA GLY A 257 -2.54 -17.77 32.42
C GLY A 257 -3.73 -16.84 32.62
N TYR A 258 -3.72 -16.12 33.74
CA TYR A 258 -4.89 -15.36 34.18
C TYR A 258 -4.54 -14.01 34.79
N PHE A 259 -5.46 -13.06 34.64
CA PHE A 259 -5.57 -11.88 35.50
C PHE A 259 -6.60 -12.13 36.61
N ASP A 260 -6.24 -11.83 37.86
CA ASP A 260 -7.03 -12.06 39.08
C ASP A 260 -7.62 -13.48 39.19
N LYS A 261 -6.97 -14.47 38.56
CA LYS A 261 -7.43 -15.87 38.46
C LYS A 261 -8.80 -16.04 37.81
N GLN A 262 -9.30 -15.02 37.09
CA GLN A 262 -10.63 -15.02 36.47
C GLN A 262 -10.56 -14.83 34.96
N VAL A 263 -9.70 -13.94 34.48
CA VAL A 263 -9.65 -13.60 33.05
C VAL A 263 -8.48 -14.30 32.38
N GLU A 264 -8.76 -15.18 31.43
CA GLU A 264 -7.73 -15.88 30.65
C GLU A 264 -6.93 -14.91 29.78
N VAL A 265 -5.62 -15.11 29.71
CA VAL A 265 -4.72 -14.29 28.92
C VAL A 265 -3.70 -15.17 28.20
N GLU A 266 -3.50 -14.88 26.91
CA GLU A 266 -2.44 -15.46 26.08
C GLU A 266 -1.46 -14.35 25.68
N LEU A 267 -0.22 -14.43 26.15
CA LEU A 267 0.85 -13.48 25.87
C LEU A 267 1.89 -14.14 24.99
N TYR A 268 2.10 -13.60 23.81
CA TYR A 268 3.13 -14.05 22.87
C TYR A 268 4.30 -13.07 22.88
N VAL A 269 5.52 -13.57 23.07
CA VAL A 269 6.75 -12.77 23.13
C VAL A 269 7.80 -13.31 22.17
N ARG A 270 8.36 -12.42 21.35
CA ARG A 270 9.51 -12.70 20.48
C ARG A 270 10.75 -12.04 21.07
N PHE A 271 11.80 -12.84 21.23
CA PHE A 271 13.09 -12.40 21.72
C PHE A 271 13.98 -12.10 20.52
N ILE A 272 14.32 -10.84 20.31
CA ILE A 272 15.00 -10.39 19.11
C ILE A 272 16.49 -10.19 19.41
N LYS A 273 17.36 -10.89 18.66
CA LYS A 273 18.81 -10.63 18.66
C LYS A 273 19.07 -9.27 18.01
N GLY A 274 20.09 -8.58 18.51
CA GLY A 274 20.55 -7.31 17.95
C GLY A 274 22.02 -7.06 18.25
N THR A 275 22.46 -5.82 18.10
CA THR A 275 23.86 -5.37 18.24
C THR A 275 24.24 -4.94 19.66
N CYS A 276 23.44 -5.28 20.66
CA CYS A 276 23.71 -4.96 22.07
C CYS A 276 24.69 -5.96 22.71
N PRO A 277 25.26 -5.64 23.89
CA PRO A 277 26.21 -6.52 24.58
C PRO A 277 25.60 -7.86 25.02
N GLU A 278 24.28 -7.94 25.13
CA GLU A 278 23.53 -9.14 25.50
C GLU A 278 23.05 -9.89 24.23
N ALA A 279 22.86 -11.21 24.31
CA ALA A 279 22.43 -12.02 23.16
C ALA A 279 21.01 -11.67 22.67
N ILE A 280 20.20 -10.98 23.48
CA ILE A 280 18.84 -10.52 23.17
C ILE A 280 18.79 -9.02 23.41
N CYS A 281 18.34 -8.26 22.40
CA CYS A 281 18.46 -6.80 22.39
C CYS A 281 17.14 -6.06 22.32
N SER A 282 16.07 -6.73 21.92
CA SER A 282 14.73 -6.16 21.96
C SER A 282 13.69 -7.26 22.12
N PHE A 283 12.51 -6.85 22.57
CA PHE A 283 11.39 -7.75 22.81
C PHE A 283 10.19 -7.21 22.07
N GLU A 284 9.44 -8.13 21.48
CA GLU A 284 8.19 -7.81 20.81
C GLU A 284 7.11 -8.66 21.43
N ALA A 285 6.01 -8.05 21.86
CA ALA A 285 4.93 -8.79 22.46
C ALA A 285 3.57 -8.38 21.91
N MET A 286 2.66 -9.35 21.91
CA MET A 286 1.23 -9.12 21.72
C MET A 286 0.48 -10.02 22.66
N TYR A 287 -0.70 -9.60 23.09
CA TYR A 287 -1.53 -10.39 23.97
C TYR A 287 -2.97 -10.45 23.49
N LYS A 288 -3.66 -11.50 23.93
CA LYS A 288 -5.09 -11.68 23.72
C LYS A 288 -5.76 -11.84 25.08
N PHE A 289 -6.82 -11.06 25.29
CA PHE A 289 -7.59 -11.01 26.53
C PHE A 289 -8.88 -11.82 26.37
N GLY A 290 -9.05 -12.88 27.17
CA GLY A 290 -10.19 -13.78 27.13
C GLY A 290 -10.54 -14.28 25.73
N ASP A 291 -11.82 -14.18 25.38
CA ASP A 291 -12.37 -14.62 24.10
C ASP A 291 -12.27 -13.57 22.97
N LEU A 292 -11.59 -12.44 23.17
CA LEU A 292 -11.48 -11.42 22.13
C LEU A 292 -10.81 -11.99 20.86
N ASP A 293 -11.40 -11.75 19.69
CA ASP A 293 -10.91 -12.34 18.44
C ASP A 293 -9.56 -11.76 17.97
N GLU A 294 -9.19 -10.59 18.47
CA GLU A 294 -8.02 -9.82 18.04
C GLU A 294 -6.88 -9.84 19.06
N TYR A 295 -5.64 -9.83 18.57
CA TYR A 295 -4.43 -9.66 19.39
C TYR A 295 -4.07 -8.18 19.43
N ILE A 296 -3.62 -7.74 20.59
CA ILE A 296 -3.26 -6.35 20.85
C ILE A 296 -1.73 -6.28 20.97
N ILE A 297 -1.12 -5.36 20.23
CA ILE A 297 0.33 -5.14 20.24
C ILE A 297 0.75 -4.42 21.51
N LEU A 298 1.88 -4.81 22.07
CA LEU A 298 2.47 -4.22 23.26
C LEU A 298 3.84 -3.62 22.94
N GLU A 299 4.09 -2.42 23.44
CA GLU A 299 5.43 -1.86 23.53
C GLU A 299 6.15 -2.47 24.74
N VAL A 300 7.31 -3.09 24.54
CA VAL A 300 8.02 -3.81 25.60
C VAL A 300 9.32 -3.11 25.96
N GLU A 301 9.43 -2.71 27.22
CA GLU A 301 10.66 -2.20 27.82
C GLU A 301 11.11 -3.13 28.95
N ARG A 302 12.40 -3.49 28.98
CA ARG A 302 12.98 -4.24 30.10
C ARG A 302 13.77 -3.30 30.99
N LYS A 303 13.29 -3.12 32.22
CA LYS A 303 13.98 -2.33 33.25
C LYS A 303 15.27 -3.04 33.71
N PRO A 304 16.27 -2.30 34.22
CA PRO A 304 17.54 -2.86 34.70
C PRO A 304 17.41 -3.88 35.84
N ASP A 305 16.31 -3.84 36.58
CA ASP A 305 15.97 -4.78 37.66
C ASP A 305 15.41 -6.13 37.15
N GLY A 306 15.31 -6.28 35.82
CA GLY A 306 14.80 -7.46 35.14
C GLY A 306 13.28 -7.49 34.97
N THR A 307 12.57 -6.42 35.36
CA THR A 307 11.12 -6.28 35.19
C THR A 307 10.79 -5.87 33.75
N PHE A 308 9.81 -6.54 33.15
CA PHE A 308 9.26 -6.21 31.84
C PHE A 308 8.08 -5.27 32.03
N VAL A 309 8.15 -4.10 31.41
CA VAL A 309 7.02 -3.17 31.28
C VAL A 309 6.48 -3.34 29.87
N MET A 310 5.22 -3.76 29.76
CA MET A 310 4.53 -3.95 28.49
C MET A 310 3.34 -3.00 28.43
N THR A 311 3.38 -2.05 27.51
CA THR A 311 2.39 -0.98 27.40
C THR A 311 1.48 -1.23 26.21
N GLU A 312 0.18 -1.20 26.45
CA GLU A 312 -0.85 -1.11 25.43
C GLU A 312 -1.16 0.36 25.17
N GLU A 313 -1.16 0.77 23.90
CA GLU A 313 -1.35 2.17 23.50
C GLU A 313 -2.63 2.77 24.14
N GLU A 314 -2.43 3.72 25.06
CA GLU A 314 -3.47 4.48 25.78
C GLU A 314 -4.48 3.68 26.64
N LEU A 315 -4.29 2.37 26.85
CA LEU A 315 -5.29 1.52 27.50
C LEU A 315 -4.81 0.82 28.78
N GLY A 316 -3.57 0.33 28.83
CA GLY A 316 -3.09 -0.47 29.96
C GLY A 316 -1.59 -0.61 30.02
N VAL A 317 -1.06 -0.83 31.22
CA VAL A 317 0.37 -1.09 31.46
C VAL A 317 0.49 -2.38 32.26
N MET A 318 1.31 -3.30 31.77
CA MET A 318 1.65 -4.55 32.43
C MET A 318 3.07 -4.47 32.98
N GLU A 319 3.26 -4.68 34.27
CA GLU A 319 4.59 -4.80 34.87
C GLU A 319 4.79 -6.25 35.34
N LEU A 320 5.59 -7.02 34.62
CA LEU A 320 5.80 -8.44 34.86
C LEU A 320 7.26 -8.75 35.18
N LYS A 321 7.49 -9.64 36.14
CA LYS A 321 8.79 -10.19 36.45
C LYS A 321 8.85 -11.66 36.04
N LEU A 322 9.85 -12.01 35.23
CA LEU A 322 10.08 -13.38 34.83
C LEU A 322 10.87 -14.12 35.92
N GLN A 323 10.28 -15.17 36.48
CA GLN A 323 10.94 -16.09 37.42
C GLN A 323 10.86 -17.51 36.87
N GLY A 324 11.97 -18.01 36.31
CA GLY A 324 11.98 -19.29 35.60
C GLY A 324 11.17 -19.21 34.31
N ASP A 325 10.11 -20.02 34.24
CA ASP A 325 9.16 -20.14 33.13
C ASP A 325 7.87 -19.33 33.35
N THR A 326 7.79 -18.57 34.45
CA THR A 326 6.54 -17.93 34.89
C THR A 326 6.73 -16.42 35.01
N PHE A 327 5.84 -15.66 34.37
CA PHE A 327 5.67 -14.24 34.59
C PHE A 327 4.68 -13.99 35.72
N THR A 328 5.10 -13.17 36.69
CA THR A 328 4.23 -12.68 37.76
C THR A 328 4.31 -11.16 37.87
N GLY A 329 3.18 -10.51 38.14
CA GLY A 329 3.17 -9.06 38.24
C GLY A 329 1.77 -8.48 38.24
N THR A 330 1.61 -7.27 37.71
CA THR A 330 0.33 -6.56 37.68
C THR A 330 0.01 -6.04 36.29
N TRP A 331 -1.27 -6.03 35.96
CA TRP A 331 -1.80 -5.28 34.82
C TRP A 331 -2.68 -4.15 35.36
N THR A 332 -2.35 -2.91 34.98
CA THR A 332 -3.05 -1.72 35.42
C THR A 332 -3.75 -1.09 34.22
N SER A 333 -5.07 -0.98 34.27
CA SER A 333 -5.83 -0.24 33.26
C SER A 333 -5.68 1.27 33.49
N VAL A 334 -5.36 2.00 32.44
CA VAL A 334 -5.15 3.47 32.50
C VAL A 334 -6.49 4.21 32.65
N ARG A 335 -7.60 3.61 32.18
CA ARG A 335 -8.92 4.26 32.13
C ARG A 335 -9.62 4.36 33.48
N ASP A 336 -9.61 3.26 34.23
CA ASP A 336 -10.31 3.11 35.50
C ASP A 336 -9.35 2.95 36.69
N LYS A 337 -8.04 2.87 36.44
CA LYS A 337 -6.98 2.67 37.44
C LYS A 337 -7.15 1.38 38.25
N THR A 338 -7.84 0.40 37.67
CA THR A 338 -7.98 -0.92 38.27
C THR A 338 -6.70 -1.72 38.03
N GLU A 339 -6.20 -2.34 39.09
CA GLU A 339 -5.01 -3.21 39.07
C GLU A 339 -5.46 -4.65 39.20
N TYR A 340 -4.93 -5.51 38.33
CA TYR A 340 -5.19 -6.95 38.32
C TYR A 340 -3.88 -7.70 38.52
N GLU A 341 -3.89 -8.76 39.34
CA GLU A 341 -2.74 -9.63 39.54
C GLU A 341 -2.56 -10.54 38.32
N ALA A 342 -1.40 -10.47 37.68
CA ALA A 342 -1.08 -11.25 36.50
C ALA A 342 -0.21 -12.46 36.84
N TYR A 343 -0.66 -13.64 36.41
CA TYR A 343 0.09 -14.90 36.51
C TYR A 343 0.05 -15.62 35.17
N LEU A 344 1.20 -15.71 34.49
CA LEU A 344 1.31 -16.32 33.15
C LEU A 344 2.45 -17.33 33.14
N LYS A 345 2.17 -18.57 32.70
CA LYS A 345 3.16 -19.64 32.62
C LYS A 345 3.50 -19.95 31.17
N GLU A 346 4.78 -20.16 30.88
CA GLU A 346 5.27 -20.58 29.57
C GLU A 346 4.65 -21.92 29.16
N LYS A 347 4.35 -22.04 27.88
CA LYS A 347 3.84 -23.29 27.30
C LYS A 347 4.99 -24.08 26.69
N ASP A 348 5.32 -25.20 27.33
CA ASP A 348 6.49 -26.03 27.01
C ASP A 348 6.51 -26.58 25.57
N GLU A 349 5.33 -26.87 24.98
CA GLU A 349 5.23 -27.41 23.60
C GLU A 349 4.20 -26.65 22.75
N ILE A 350 4.68 -25.95 21.74
CA ILE A 350 3.87 -25.23 20.76
C ILE A 350 4.23 -25.76 19.38
N ARG A 351 3.24 -26.22 18.62
CA ARG A 351 3.47 -26.65 17.23
C ARG A 351 4.00 -25.49 16.39
N ASP A 352 5.01 -25.74 15.56
CA ASP A 352 5.60 -24.74 14.65
C ASP A 352 4.55 -23.99 13.81
N ARG A 353 3.50 -24.71 13.37
CA ARG A 353 2.38 -24.11 12.63
C ARG A 353 1.65 -23.04 13.43
N LYS A 354 1.49 -23.21 14.75
CA LYS A 354 0.85 -22.22 15.63
C LYS A 354 1.77 -21.01 15.82
N LEU A 355 3.08 -21.23 16.00
CA LEU A 355 4.05 -20.15 16.07
C LEU A 355 4.07 -19.31 14.79
N TYR A 356 4.07 -19.96 13.62
CA TYR A 356 3.99 -19.27 12.33
C TYR A 356 2.71 -18.44 12.17
N GLN A 357 1.58 -18.95 12.64
CA GLN A 357 0.31 -18.20 12.62
C GLN A 357 0.35 -16.99 13.56
N LEU A 358 0.96 -17.11 14.74
CA LEU A 358 1.14 -16.02 15.68
C LEU A 358 2.11 -14.96 15.12
N ASP A 359 3.20 -15.39 14.49
CA ASP A 359 4.11 -14.50 13.76
C ASP A 359 3.35 -13.70 12.68
N LYS A 360 2.54 -14.38 11.85
CA LYS A 360 1.73 -13.71 10.84
C LYS A 360 0.74 -12.70 11.44
N LYS A 361 0.06 -13.07 12.53
CA LYS A 361 -0.90 -12.19 13.21
C LYS A 361 -0.21 -10.97 13.84
N TYR A 362 0.96 -11.17 14.42
CA TYR A 362 1.76 -10.06 14.96
C TYR A 362 2.11 -9.06 13.85
N GLU A 363 2.64 -9.55 12.72
CA GLU A 363 2.94 -8.68 11.58
C GLU A 363 1.68 -7.96 11.09
N GLU A 364 0.57 -8.68 10.87
CA GLU A 364 -0.70 -8.08 10.43
C GLU A 364 -1.23 -7.00 11.40
N ALA A 365 -1.04 -7.18 12.71
CA ALA A 365 -1.49 -6.24 13.73
C ALA A 365 -0.60 -4.99 13.84
N VAL A 366 0.71 -5.10 13.54
CA VAL A 366 1.63 -3.95 13.48
C VAL A 366 1.38 -3.06 12.25
N TRP A 367 0.84 -3.62 11.16
CA TRP A 367 0.54 -2.89 9.92
C TRP A 367 -0.86 -2.26 9.87
N ARG A 368 -1.73 -2.57 10.83
CA ARG A 368 -3.03 -1.91 11.01
C ARG A 368 -2.85 -0.61 11.78
#